data_AF-A0A179S861-F1
#
_entry.id   AF-A0A179S861-F1
#
_cell.length_a   1.000
_cell.length_b   1.000
_cell.length_c   1.000
_cell.angle_alpha   90.00
_cell.angle_beta   90.00
_cell.angle_gamma   90.00
#
_symmetry.space_group_name_H-M   'P 1'
#
loop_
_entity.id
_entity.type
_entity.pdbx_description
1 polymer ?
#
loop_
_entity_poly.entity_id
_entity_poly.type
_entity_poly.pdbx_seq_one_letter_code
_entity_poly.pdbx_strand_id
1 'polypeptide(L)'
;MRNLSGESGTVVAFRRKERAAPVDHELAPSPRVAAARRDQRSLMDTVYEAGTLPVAAGDRETKLLASRLLVYGFLTIDEVGEDGATRSLRPSEAVRAGRERPWRLSRASRGVSLSVPIPARDGFLFEMA
;
A
#
# COMPACT_ATOMS: atom_id res chain seq x y z
N MET A 1 5.32 67.15 -3.68
CA MET A 1 5.79 65.76 -3.48
C MET A 1 4.71 65.02 -2.68
N ARG A 2 4.08 64.00 -3.27
CA ARG A 2 3.04 63.18 -2.63
C ARG A 2 3.69 61.89 -2.16
N ASN A 3 3.72 61.66 -0.85
CA ASN A 3 4.19 60.41 -0.27
C ASN A 3 3.08 59.37 -0.35
N LEU A 4 3.35 58.27 -1.06
CA LEU A 4 2.50 57.09 -1.11
C LEU A 4 2.60 56.37 0.24
N SER A 5 1.48 56.31 0.96
CA SER A 5 1.36 55.54 2.19
C SER A 5 1.47 54.06 1.84
N GLY A 6 2.55 53.42 2.31
CA GLY A 6 2.76 51.99 2.18
C GLY A 6 1.65 51.21 2.90
N GLU A 7 1.02 50.32 2.15
CA GLU A 7 0.03 49.36 2.61
C GLU A 7 0.71 48.37 3.57
N SER A 8 0.36 48.45 4.85
CA SER A 8 0.81 47.51 5.88
C SER A 8 0.16 46.15 5.64
N GLY A 9 0.77 45.32 4.79
CA GLY A 9 0.38 43.92 4.64
C GLY A 9 0.47 43.20 5.99
N THR A 10 -0.65 42.63 6.44
CA THR A 10 -0.73 41.81 7.64
C THR A 10 0.20 40.60 7.50
N VAL A 11 1.38 40.67 8.12
CA VAL A 11 2.29 39.52 8.22
C VAL A 11 1.75 38.60 9.31
N VAL A 12 1.12 37.49 8.92
CA VAL A 12 0.72 36.44 9.85
C VAL A 12 1.96 35.67 10.28
N ALA A 13 2.44 35.90 11.50
CA ALA A 13 3.53 35.12 12.07
C ALA A 13 3.09 33.65 12.22
N PHE A 14 3.77 32.74 11.53
CA PHE A 14 3.59 31.30 11.73
C PHE A 14 4.00 30.95 13.16
N ARG A 15 3.00 30.72 14.02
CA ARG A 15 3.22 30.25 15.40
C ARG A 15 3.90 28.88 15.32
N ARG A 16 5.22 28.85 15.52
CA ARG A 16 5.99 27.62 15.65
C ARG A 16 5.44 26.87 16.86
N LYS A 17 4.61 25.85 16.61
CA LYS A 17 4.15 24.90 17.63
C LYS A 17 5.40 24.37 18.32
N GLU A 18 5.45 24.50 19.65
CA GLU A 18 6.60 24.10 20.45
C GLU A 18 7.07 22.70 20.07
N ARG A 19 8.39 22.56 19.99
CA ARG A 19 9.07 21.31 19.69
C ARG A 19 8.58 20.26 20.68
N ALA A 20 7.93 19.22 20.17
CA ALA A 20 7.51 18.08 20.97
C ALA A 20 8.72 17.55 21.76
N ALA A 21 8.50 17.26 23.04
CA ALA A 21 9.48 16.68 23.94
C ALA A 21 10.16 15.44 23.32
N PRO A 22 11.41 15.13 23.69
CA PRO A 22 12.08 13.93 23.18
C PRO A 22 11.23 12.70 23.51
N VAL A 23 10.84 11.97 22.47
CA VAL A 23 10.13 10.70 22.60
C VAL A 23 11.12 9.69 23.16
N ASP A 24 10.94 9.26 24.40
CA ASP A 24 11.64 8.10 24.96
C ASP A 24 11.40 6.88 24.05
N HIS A 25 12.48 6.35 23.48
CA HIS A 25 12.45 5.26 22.51
C HIS A 25 12.24 3.87 23.15
N GLU A 26 11.87 3.80 24.43
CA GLU A 26 11.84 2.54 25.20
C GLU A 26 10.43 2.04 25.56
N LEU A 27 9.44 2.29 24.70
CA LEU A 27 8.11 1.71 24.84
C LEU A 27 7.97 0.50 23.91
N ALA A 28 7.92 -0.69 24.52
CA ALA A 28 7.59 -1.93 23.82
C ALA A 28 6.30 -1.74 22.99
N PRO A 29 6.22 -2.34 21.78
CA PRO A 29 5.05 -2.18 20.92
C PRO A 29 3.80 -2.65 21.65
N SER A 30 2.70 -1.90 21.48
CA SER A 30 1.43 -2.29 22.09
C SER A 30 1.03 -3.71 21.64
N PRO A 31 0.30 -4.47 22.47
CA PRO A 31 -0.08 -5.85 22.15
C PRO A 31 -0.76 -6.00 20.78
N ARG A 32 -1.53 -5.00 20.38
CA ARG A 32 -2.21 -4.95 19.07
C ARG A 32 -1.24 -4.82 17.90
N VAL A 33 -0.19 -4.01 18.04
CA VAL A 33 0.87 -3.89 17.02
C VAL A 33 1.69 -5.17 16.94
N ALA A 34 1.97 -5.80 18.08
CA ALA A 34 2.68 -7.08 18.12
C ALA A 34 1.88 -8.21 17.45
N ALA A 35 0.56 -8.28 17.69
CA ALA A 35 -0.33 -9.22 17.02
C ALA A 35 -0.33 -9.01 15.49
N ALA A 36 -0.56 -7.77 15.03
CA ALA A 36 -0.56 -7.47 13.60
C ALA A 36 0.76 -7.86 12.91
N ARG A 37 1.92 -7.64 13.57
CA ARG A 37 3.22 -8.08 13.04
C ARG A 37 3.35 -9.60 12.96
N ARG A 38 2.78 -10.33 13.91
CA ARG A 38 2.73 -11.80 13.88
C ARG A 38 1.85 -12.28 12.73
N ASP A 39 0.68 -11.68 12.53
CA ASP A 39 -0.22 -12.05 11.43
C ASP A 39 0.45 -11.81 10.07
N GLN A 40 1.09 -10.64 9.91
CA GLN A 40 1.90 -10.32 8.72
C GLN A 40 2.97 -11.38 8.45
N ARG A 41 3.74 -11.76 9.48
CA ARG A 41 4.80 -12.76 9.36
C ARG A 41 4.23 -14.13 9.01
N SER A 42 3.18 -14.56 9.71
CA SER A 42 2.51 -15.84 9.48
C SER A 42 2.02 -15.97 8.03
N LEU A 43 1.39 -14.92 7.50
CA LEU A 43 0.94 -14.90 6.11
C LEU A 43 2.12 -14.96 5.12
N MET A 44 3.18 -14.19 5.39
CA MET A 44 4.39 -14.24 4.58
C MET A 44 4.99 -15.65 4.59
N ASP A 45 5.22 -16.24 5.76
CA ASP A 45 5.82 -17.57 5.89
C ASP A 45 5.00 -18.61 5.10
N THR A 46 3.67 -18.57 5.23
CA THR A 46 2.77 -19.47 4.48
C THR A 46 2.96 -19.34 2.97
N VAL A 47 2.98 -18.11 2.41
CA VAL A 47 3.18 -17.91 0.97
C VAL A 47 4.61 -18.25 0.54
N TYR A 48 5.59 -17.92 1.37
CA TYR A 48 7.01 -18.17 1.14
C TYR A 48 7.40 -19.64 1.34
N GLU A 49 6.52 -20.47 1.91
CA GLU A 49 6.66 -21.92 1.96
C GLU A 49 5.86 -22.57 0.83
N ALA A 50 4.58 -22.24 0.68
CA ALA A 50 3.67 -22.86 -0.30
C ALA A 50 3.91 -22.40 -1.76
N GLY A 51 4.56 -21.25 -1.96
CA GLY A 51 4.77 -20.67 -3.29
C GLY A 51 3.59 -19.80 -3.74
N THR A 52 2.37 -20.34 -3.61
CA THR A 52 1.12 -19.59 -3.82
C THR A 52 0.10 -19.92 -2.74
N LEU A 53 -0.81 -18.99 -2.45
CA LEU A 53 -1.89 -19.18 -1.47
C LEU A 53 -3.23 -18.66 -2.04
N PRO A 54 -4.25 -19.50 -2.22
CA PRO A 54 -5.59 -19.04 -2.56
C PRO A 54 -6.24 -18.34 -1.36
N VAL A 55 -6.98 -17.27 -1.62
CA VAL A 55 -7.71 -16.48 -0.62
C VAL A 55 -9.16 -16.34 -1.09
N ALA A 56 -10.11 -16.73 -0.24
CA ALA A 56 -11.52 -16.69 -0.56
C ALA A 56 -12.02 -15.24 -0.75
N ALA A 57 -13.07 -15.06 -1.55
CA ALA A 57 -13.64 -13.74 -1.83
C ALA A 57 -14.03 -12.98 -0.55
N GLY A 58 -14.60 -13.70 0.43
CA GLY A 58 -15.07 -13.16 1.71
C GLY A 58 -14.01 -13.04 2.80
N ASP A 59 -12.79 -13.51 2.59
CA ASP A 59 -11.71 -13.41 3.61
C ASP A 59 -11.10 -12.01 3.60
N ARG A 60 -11.85 -11.07 4.18
CA ARG A 60 -11.48 -9.65 4.22
C ARG A 60 -10.22 -9.40 5.03
N GLU A 61 -9.99 -10.18 6.09
CA GLU A 61 -8.85 -10.00 6.99
C GLU A 61 -7.54 -10.31 6.26
N THR A 62 -7.46 -11.48 5.63
CA THR A 62 -6.30 -11.87 4.83
C THR A 62 -6.11 -10.92 3.65
N LYS A 63 -7.19 -10.46 2.99
CA LYS A 63 -7.11 -9.51 1.88
C LYS A 63 -6.56 -8.14 2.30
N LEU A 64 -6.94 -7.62 3.47
CA LEU A 64 -6.40 -6.37 4.00
C LEU A 64 -4.90 -6.51 4.31
N LEU A 65 -4.52 -7.64 4.90
CA LEU A 65 -3.14 -7.95 5.21
C LEU A 65 -2.28 -8.08 3.94
N ALA A 66 -2.77 -8.85 2.96
CA ALA A 66 -2.13 -9.06 1.67
C ALA A 66 -1.98 -7.73 0.90
N SER A 67 -3.02 -6.89 0.87
CA SER A 67 -2.97 -5.57 0.23
C SER A 67 -1.85 -4.69 0.79
N ARG A 68 -1.65 -4.71 2.12
CA ARG A 68 -0.53 -4.00 2.76
C ARG A 68 0.82 -4.60 2.34
N LEU A 69 0.93 -5.92 2.31
CA LEU A 69 2.18 -6.59 1.90
C LEU A 69 2.50 -6.38 0.41
N LEU A 70 1.49 -6.22 -0.44
CA LEU A 70 1.64 -5.81 -1.84
C LEU A 70 2.21 -4.39 -1.95
N VAL A 71 1.70 -3.43 -1.16
CA VAL A 71 2.24 -2.06 -1.10
C VAL A 71 3.72 -2.06 -0.68
N TYR A 72 4.09 -2.94 0.25
CA TYR A 72 5.49 -3.09 0.68
C TYR A 72 6.36 -3.85 -0.33
N GLY A 73 5.77 -4.49 -1.34
CA GLY A 73 6.49 -5.27 -2.35
C GLY A 73 6.92 -6.66 -1.88
N PHE A 74 6.29 -7.22 -0.84
CA PHE A 74 6.64 -8.56 -0.33
C PHE A 74 5.90 -9.70 -1.03
N LEU A 75 4.72 -9.40 -1.57
CA LEU A 75 3.84 -10.35 -2.24
C LEU A 75 3.29 -9.74 -3.54
N THR A 76 2.90 -10.59 -4.47
CA THR A 76 2.02 -10.23 -5.59
C THR A 76 0.62 -10.79 -5.33
N ILE A 77 -0.39 -10.15 -5.92
CA ILE A 77 -1.79 -10.55 -5.79
C ILE A 77 -2.38 -10.67 -7.17
N ASP A 78 -2.94 -11.84 -7.49
CA ASP A 78 -3.74 -12.04 -8.68
C ASP A 78 -5.19 -12.27 -8.30
N GLU A 79 -6.10 -11.53 -8.91
CA GLU A 79 -7.53 -11.79 -8.84
C GLU A 79 -7.89 -12.97 -9.75
N VAL A 80 -8.72 -13.88 -9.26
CA VAL A 80 -9.18 -15.05 -10.00
C VAL A 80 -10.59 -14.77 -10.54
N GLY A 81 -10.73 -14.75 -11.86
CA GLY A 81 -12.00 -14.64 -12.58
C GLY A 81 -12.87 -15.89 -12.42
N GLU A 82 -14.14 -15.78 -12.81
CA GLU A 82 -15.09 -16.92 -12.80
C GLU A 82 -14.70 -18.02 -13.80
N ASP A 83 -14.01 -17.65 -14.87
CA ASP A 83 -13.43 -18.52 -15.89
C ASP A 83 -12.10 -19.16 -15.45
N GLY A 84 -11.63 -18.85 -14.24
CA GLY A 84 -10.34 -19.31 -13.71
C GLY A 84 -9.14 -18.51 -14.22
N ALA A 85 -9.34 -17.50 -15.08
CA ALA A 85 -8.26 -16.62 -15.52
C ALA A 85 -7.75 -15.78 -14.34
N THR A 86 -6.44 -15.52 -14.31
CA THR A 86 -5.81 -14.72 -13.25
C THR A 86 -5.36 -13.37 -13.78
N ARG A 87 -5.69 -12.29 -13.06
CA ARG A 87 -5.24 -10.93 -13.37
C ARG A 87 -4.49 -10.34 -12.19
N SER A 88 -3.27 -9.87 -12.42
CA SER A 88 -2.49 -9.22 -11.38
C SER A 88 -3.07 -7.86 -10.98
N LEU A 89 -3.13 -7.62 -9.67
CA LEU A 89 -3.66 -6.41 -9.06
C LEU A 89 -2.52 -5.45 -8.70
N ARG A 90 -2.71 -4.18 -9.02
CA ARG A 90 -1.90 -3.10 -8.48
C ARG A 90 -2.26 -2.82 -7.02
N PRO A 91 -1.38 -2.16 -6.25
CA PRO A 91 -1.69 -1.79 -4.86
C PRO A 91 -3.01 -1.01 -4.71
N SER A 92 -3.30 -0.07 -5.62
CA SER A 92 -4.55 0.70 -5.61
C SER A 92 -5.78 -0.14 -5.94
N GLU A 93 -5.64 -1.16 -6.78
CA GLU A 93 -6.72 -2.08 -7.15
C GLU A 93 -6.99 -3.06 -6.02
N ALA A 94 -5.96 -3.64 -5.40
CA ALA A 94 -6.13 -4.57 -4.28
C ALA A 94 -6.91 -3.95 -3.11
N VAL A 95 -6.65 -2.67 -2.80
CA VAL A 95 -7.40 -1.93 -1.76
C VAL A 95 -8.89 -1.77 -2.13
N ARG A 96 -9.24 -1.69 -3.42
CA ARG A 96 -10.62 -1.48 -3.90
C ARG A 96 -11.36 -2.79 -4.20
N ALA A 97 -10.68 -3.77 -4.78
CA ALA A 97 -11.21 -5.05 -5.26
C ALA A 97 -11.53 -6.06 -4.13
N GLY A 98 -11.26 -5.70 -2.87
CA GLY A 98 -11.20 -6.61 -1.73
C GLY A 98 -12.50 -7.30 -1.29
N ARG A 99 -13.54 -7.41 -2.13
CA ARG A 99 -14.84 -7.99 -1.73
C ARG A 99 -15.45 -9.02 -2.67
N GLU A 100 -15.18 -8.98 -3.97
CA GLU A 100 -16.06 -9.67 -4.93
C GLU A 100 -15.45 -10.98 -5.48
N ARG A 101 -14.13 -11.04 -5.67
CA ARG A 101 -13.48 -12.19 -6.31
C ARG A 101 -12.43 -12.87 -5.43
N PRO A 102 -12.21 -14.18 -5.56
CA PRO A 102 -11.08 -14.86 -4.90
C PRO A 102 -9.75 -14.29 -5.39
N TRP A 103 -8.72 -14.36 -4.54
CA TRP A 103 -7.36 -13.97 -4.89
C TRP A 103 -6.43 -15.16 -4.84
N ARG A 104 -5.30 -15.03 -5.51
CA ARG A 104 -4.12 -15.88 -5.39
C ARG A 104 -2.96 -14.98 -4.99
N LEU A 105 -2.36 -15.28 -3.84
CA LEU A 105 -1.14 -14.61 -3.39
C LEU A 105 0.06 -15.41 -3.88
N SER A 106 1.11 -14.72 -4.30
CA SER A 106 2.37 -15.34 -4.69
C SER A 106 3.55 -14.56 -4.09
N ARG A 107 4.71 -15.22 -4.00
CA ARG A 107 5.94 -14.55 -3.54
C ARG A 107 6.32 -13.45 -4.53
N ALA A 108 6.73 -12.29 -4.03
CA ALA A 108 7.42 -11.33 -4.88
C ALA A 108 8.79 -11.91 -5.27
N SER A 109 9.06 -12.07 -6.57
CA SER A 109 10.38 -12.47 -7.05
C SER A 109 11.39 -11.38 -6.68
N ARG A 110 12.41 -11.75 -5.88
CA ARG A 110 13.57 -10.88 -5.58
C ARG A 110 14.17 -10.38 -6.89
N GLY A 111 13.88 -9.13 -7.26
CA GLY A 111 14.42 -8.48 -8.45
C GLY A 111 13.40 -7.85 -9.40
N VAL A 112 12.09 -8.03 -9.21
CA VAL A 112 11.11 -7.35 -10.09
C VAL A 112 10.87 -5.94 -9.59
N SER A 113 11.35 -5.01 -10.41
CA SER A 113 11.11 -3.57 -10.38
C SER A 113 9.77 -3.21 -9.76
N LEU A 114 9.76 -2.10 -9.01
CA LEU A 114 8.57 -1.28 -8.74
C LEU A 114 7.87 -0.79 -10.04
N SER A 115 8.19 -1.36 -11.21
CA SER A 115 7.50 -1.13 -12.46
C SER A 115 6.10 -1.68 -12.32
N VAL A 116 5.17 -0.76 -12.11
CA VAL A 116 3.75 -1.02 -12.20
C VAL A 116 3.48 -1.50 -13.64
N PRO A 117 3.07 -2.75 -13.88
CA PRO A 117 2.87 -3.27 -15.23
C PRO A 117 1.75 -2.47 -15.89
N ILE A 118 2.07 -1.64 -16.90
CA ILE A 118 1.12 -0.77 -17.61
C ILE A 118 -0.01 -1.66 -18.16
N PRO A 119 -1.29 -1.38 -17.87
CA PRO A 119 -2.36 -2.23 -18.34
C PRO A 119 -2.41 -2.11 -19.86
N ALA A 120 -2.80 -3.17 -20.57
CA ALA A 120 -2.90 -3.14 -22.03
C ALA A 120 -3.78 -1.97 -22.54
N ARG A 121 -4.73 -1.50 -21.72
CA ARG A 121 -5.58 -0.35 -22.03
C ARG A 121 -4.88 1.01 -21.96
N ASP A 122 -3.80 1.15 -21.20
CA ASP A 122 -3.10 2.43 -21.03
C ASP A 122 -1.82 2.52 -21.86
N GLY A 123 -1.54 1.53 -22.72
CA GLY A 123 -0.35 1.52 -23.57
C GLY A 123 -0.24 2.78 -24.46
N PHE A 124 -1.38 3.30 -24.92
CA PHE A 124 -1.45 4.51 -25.74
C PHE A 124 -0.87 5.77 -25.08
N LEU A 125 -0.78 5.82 -23.74
CA LEU A 125 -0.24 6.98 -23.03
C LEU A 125 1.28 7.09 -23.13
N PHE A 126 1.95 6.02 -23.58
CA PHE A 126 3.41 5.91 -23.56
C PHE A 126 4.01 5.63 -24.95
N GLU A 127 3.19 5.51 -25.99
CA GLU A 127 3.63 5.52 -27.38
C GLU A 127 4.13 6.94 -27.72
N MET A 128 5.39 7.09 -28.13
CA MET A 128 5.92 8.37 -28.63
C MET A 128 5.37 8.61 -30.04
N ALA A 129 4.76 9.78 -30.23
CA ALA A 129 4.21 10.25 -31.50
C ALA A 129 5.24 10.33 -32.63
#